data_AF-A0A7X8A6I1-F1
#
_entry.id   AF-A0A7X8A6I1-F1
#
_cell.length_a   1.000
_cell.length_b   1.000
_cell.length_c   1.000
_cell.angle_alpha   90.00
_cell.angle_beta   90.00
_cell.angle_gamma   90.00
#
_symmetry.space_group_name_H-M   'P 1'
#
loop_
_entity.id
_entity.type
_entity.pdbx_description
1 polymer ?
#
loop_
_entity_poly.entity_id
_entity_poly.type
_entity_poly.pdbx_seq_one_letter_code
_entity_poly.pdbx_strand_id
1 'polypeptide(L)' 'MQIFVEKKSTLLSNNLRNSMNKKIVVIGSGFSGLSAAAALANMGYQVDVYEKNATPGGRARNF' A
#
# COMPACT_ATOMS: atom_id res chain seq x y z
N MET A 1 -16.61 32.74 -9.98
CA MET A 1 -15.44 32.28 -9.18
C MET A 1 -15.75 31.01 -8.39
N GLN A 2 -16.90 30.92 -7.68
CA GLN A 2 -17.32 29.74 -6.90
C GLN A 2 -17.29 28.40 -7.66
N ILE A 3 -17.86 28.36 -8.87
CA ILE A 3 -18.04 27.13 -9.68
C ILE A 3 -16.68 26.51 -10.09
N PHE A 4 -15.64 27.33 -10.27
CA PHE A 4 -14.31 26.85 -10.65
C PHE A 4 -13.56 26.22 -9.46
N VAL A 5 -13.72 26.79 -8.26
CA VAL A 5 -13.12 26.28 -7.02
C VAL A 5 -13.69 24.90 -6.67
N GLU A 6 -14.99 24.71 -6.83
CA GLU A 6 -15.68 23.47 -6.48
C GLU A 6 -15.34 22.31 -7.44
N LYS A 7 -15.23 22.58 -8.74
CA LYS A 7 -14.74 21.58 -9.72
C LYS A 7 -13.30 21.13 -9.41
N LYS A 8 -12.42 22.04 -8.98
CA LYS A 8 -11.02 21.70 -8.65
C LYS A 8 -10.96 20.81 -7.41
N SER A 9 -11.71 21.14 -6.35
CA SER A 9 -11.80 20.34 -5.12
C SER A 9 -12.29 18.91 -5.38
N THR A 10 -13.33 18.75 -6.20
CA THR A 10 -13.87 17.44 -6.58
C THR A 10 -12.88 16.64 -7.44
N LEU A 11 -12.19 17.28 -8.39
CA LEU A 11 -11.18 16.61 -9.22
C LEU A 11 -9.95 16.17 -8.41
N LEU A 12 -9.55 16.95 -7.41
CA LEU A 12 -8.50 16.58 -6.45
C LEU A 12 -8.94 15.37 -5.61
N SER A 13 -10.14 15.40 -5.03
CA SER A 13 -10.67 14.29 -4.24
C SER A 13 -10.76 12.99 -5.07
N ASN A 14 -11.20 13.06 -6.32
CA ASN A 14 -11.30 11.89 -7.20
C ASN A 14 -9.93 11.30 -7.57
N ASN A 15 -8.91 12.12 -7.82
CA ASN A 15 -7.55 11.63 -8.07
C ASN A 15 -6.93 10.97 -6.82
N LEU A 16 -7.12 11.57 -5.64
CA LEU A 16 -6.65 10.98 -4.39
C LEU A 16 -7.36 9.65 -4.08
N ARG A 17 -8.67 9.56 -4.27
CA ARG A 17 -9.43 8.31 -4.14
C ARG A 17 -8.90 7.22 -5.08
N ASN A 18 -8.61 7.57 -6.33
CA ASN A 18 -8.09 6.62 -7.32
C ASN A 18 -6.65 6.16 -7.01
N SER A 19 -5.87 7.00 -6.32
CA SER A 19 -4.54 6.66 -5.79
C SER A 19 -4.63 5.68 -4.61
N MET A 20 -5.52 5.95 -3.65
CA MET A 20 -5.65 5.17 -2.41
C MET A 20 -6.34 3.81 -2.61
N ASN A 21 -7.10 3.64 -3.69
CA ASN A 21 -7.78 2.39 -4.02
C ASN A 21 -6.88 1.32 -4.68
N LYS A 22 -5.58 1.58 -4.83
CA LYS A 22 -4.67 0.60 -5.43
C LYS A 22 -4.37 -0.52 -4.45
N LYS A 23 -4.73 -1.74 -4.84
CA LYS A 23 -4.32 -2.97 -4.15
C LYS A 23 -2.91 -3.34 -4.59
N ILE A 24 -2.04 -3.58 -3.63
CA ILE A 24 -0.64 -3.95 -3.86
C ILE A 24 -0.40 -5.33 -3.27
N VAL A 25 0.30 -6.17 -4.02
CA VAL A 25 0.68 -7.51 -3.56
C VAL A 25 2.20 -7.55 -3.37
N VAL A 26 2.63 -7.98 -2.19
CA VAL A 26 4.04 -8.20 -1.86
C VAL A 26 4.28 -9.70 -1.73
N ILE A 27 5.21 -10.24 -2.52
CA ILE A 27 5.57 -11.66 -2.48
C ILE A 27 6.90 -11.81 -1.72
N GLY A 28 6.85 -12.55 -0.61
CA GLY A 28 7.93 -12.74 0.34
C GLY A 28 7.77 -11.89 1.59
N SER A 29 7.82 -12.54 2.75
CA SER A 29 7.72 -11.93 4.09
C SER A 29 9.07 -11.90 4.83
N GLY A 30 10.15 -11.77 4.06
CA GLY A 30 11.47 -11.44 4.61
C GLY A 30 11.52 -10.00 5.10
N PHE A 31 12.68 -9.60 5.62
CA PHE A 31 12.89 -8.23 6.13
C PHE A 31 12.56 -7.15 5.09
N SER A 32 12.98 -7.32 3.84
CA SER A 32 12.69 -6.37 2.76
C SER A 32 11.21 -6.33 2.38
N GLY A 33 10.56 -7.50 2.30
CA GLY A 33 9.15 -7.61 1.92
C GLY A 33 8.22 -7.00 2.97
N LEU A 34 8.46 -7.30 4.25
CA LEU A 34 7.70 -6.70 5.35
C LEU A 34 7.95 -5.19 5.46
N SER A 35 9.19 -4.73 5.25
CA SER A 35 9.50 -3.29 5.24
C SER A 35 8.77 -2.56 4.10
N ALA A 36 8.80 -3.11 2.89
CA ALA A 36 8.06 -2.56 1.75
C ALA A 36 6.54 -2.55 2.00
N ALA A 37 5.99 -3.65 2.53
CA ALA A 37 4.58 -3.74 2.86
C ALA A 37 4.16 -2.71 3.92
N ALA A 38 4.96 -2.53 4.97
CA ALA A 38 4.72 -1.55 6.02
C ALA A 38 4.75 -0.11 5.47
N ALA A 39 5.73 0.22 4.63
CA ALA A 39 5.81 1.54 4.01
C ALA A 39 4.60 1.84 3.13
N LEU A 40 4.17 0.88 2.31
CA LEU A 40 2.99 1.01 1.44
C LEU A 40 1.69 1.09 2.24
N ALA A 41 1.55 0.30 3.30
CA ALA A 41 0.39 0.38 4.19
C ALA A 41 0.33 1.75 4.89
N ASN A 42 1.46 2.29 5.32
CA ASN A 42 1.53 3.62 5.93
C ASN A 42 1.19 4.76 4.95
N MET A 43 1.43 4.56 3.64
CA MET A 43 0.96 5.46 2.58
C MET A 43 -0.55 5.29 2.28
N GLY A 44 -1.23 4.36 2.95
CA GLY A 44 -2.66 4.13 2.85
C GLY A 44 -3.10 3.23 1.71
N TYR A 45 -2.17 2.48 1.10
CA TYR A 45 -2.52 1.44 0.15
C TYR A 45 -3.07 0.20 0.85
N GLN A 46 -3.96 -0.53 0.19
CA GLN A 46 -4.31 -1.89 0.60
C GLN A 46 -3.19 -2.84 0.17
N VAL A 47 -2.54 -3.50 1.12
CA VAL A 47 -1.39 -4.38 0.85
C VAL A 47 -1.67 -5.80 1.32
N ASP A 48 -1.53 -6.76 0.40
CA ASP A 48 -1.58 -8.20 0.70
C ASP A 48 -0.16 -8.78 0.61
N VAL A 49 0.25 -9.52 1.64
CA VAL A 49 1.59 -10.14 1.70
C VAL A 49 1.45 -11.66 1.60
N TYR A 50 2.15 -12.28 0.64
CA TYR A 50 2.17 -13.73 0.48
C TYR A 50 3.56 -14.29 0.76
N GLU A 51 3.62 -15.38 1.52
CA GLU A 51 4.84 -16.09 1.84
C GLU A 51 4.66 -17.57 1.50
N LYS A 52 5.69 -18.21 0.92
CA LYS A 52 5.64 -19.64 0.60
C LYS A 52 5.84 -20.51 1.84
N ASN A 53 6.59 -20.02 2.82
CA ASN A 53 6.92 -20.72 4.04
C ASN A 53 5.78 -20.59 5.07
N ALA A 54 5.72 -21.54 6.01
CA ALA A 54 4.72 -21.53 7.09
C ALA A 54 4.86 -20.35 8.06
N THR A 55 6.03 -19.70 8.11
CA THR A 55 6.33 -18.61 9.04
C THR A 55 7.01 -17.46 8.29
N PRO A 56 6.79 -16.20 8.71
CA PRO A 56 7.48 -15.05 8.14
C PRO A 56 8.96 -14.99 8.56
N GLY A 57 9.71 -14.06 7.96
CA GLY A 57 11.10 -13.78 8.30
C GLY A 57 12.12 -14.17 7.23
N GLY A 58 11.73 -15.01 6.25
CA GLY A 58 12.61 -15.42 5.15
C GLY A 58 13.96 -15.97 5.66
N ARG A 59 15.07 -15.36 5.22
CA ARG A 59 16.43 -15.75 5.66
C ARG A 59 16.79 -15.30 7.08
N ALA A 60 16.03 -14.39 7.68
CA ALA A 60 16.26 -13.91 9.04
C ALA A 60 15.52 -14.75 10.10
N ARG A 61 14.89 -15.85 9.70
CA ARG A 61 14.21 -16.76 10.64
C ARG A 61 15.24 -17.51 11.47
N ASN A 62 15.11 -17.41 12.79
CA ASN A 62 15.74 -18.31 13.73
C ASN A 62 14.72 -19.39 14.15
N PHE A 63 15.18 -20.62 14.39
CA PHE A 63 14.33 -21.76 14.76
C PHE A 63 14.47 -22.10 16.24
#